data_AF-A0A1M3QWQ0-F1
#
_entry.id   AF-A0A1M3QWQ0-F1
#
_cell.length_a   1.000
_cell.length_b   1.000
_cell.length_c   1.000
_cell.angle_alpha   90.00
_cell.angle_beta   90.00
_cell.angle_gamma   90.00
#
_symmetry.space_group_name_H-M   'P 1'
#
loop_
_entity.id
_entity.type
_entity.pdbx_description
1 polymer ?
#
loop_
_entity_poly.entity_id
_entity_poly.type
_entity_poly.pdbx_seq_one_letter_code
_entity_poly.pdbx_strand_id
1 'polypeptide(L)'
;MQMTRTKKLKIWTLITHGLIIIGAGHGILFLFFIEIFSFPYLTKDSFSFLFNGVDNHFAVVGLLSLLGQIAILFSLFNRRQNLKDVFQVVGLILFWLSIIYFTYDTTKDSYTHIALVTAIPFSICTIITFLGQLLKKFYDWILDK
;
A
#
# COMPACT_ATOMS: atom_id res chain seq x y z
N MET A 1 21.54 17.75 0.18
CA MET A 1 20.15 18.16 -0.13
C MET A 1 19.29 16.98 -0.66
N GLN A 2 19.31 15.81 0.00
CA GLN A 2 18.65 14.56 -0.46
C GLN A 2 17.52 14.07 0.49
N MET A 3 17.55 14.48 1.76
CA MET A 3 16.62 13.99 2.81
C MET A 3 15.15 14.41 2.59
N THR A 4 14.89 15.48 1.84
CA THR A 4 13.55 16.02 1.58
C THR A 4 12.83 15.29 0.44
N ARG A 5 13.56 14.75 -0.55
CA ARG A 5 12.96 14.05 -1.70
C ARG A 5 12.38 12.69 -1.33
N THR A 6 13.11 11.89 -0.54
CA THR A 6 12.65 10.57 -0.08
C THR A 6 11.45 10.66 0.86
N LYS A 7 11.41 11.66 1.76
CA LYS A 7 10.23 11.89 2.61
C LYS A 7 8.99 12.29 1.80
N LYS A 8 9.15 13.21 0.84
CA LYS A 8 8.07 13.61 -0.06
C LYS A 8 7.53 12.42 -0.86
N LEU A 9 8.42 11.58 -1.41
CA LEU A 9 8.02 10.37 -2.16
C LEU A 9 7.22 9.38 -1.31
N LYS A 10 7.62 9.15 -0.06
CA LYS A 10 6.86 8.31 0.89
C LYS A 10 5.47 8.86 1.16
N ILE A 11 5.36 10.17 1.40
CA ILE A 11 4.07 10.85 1.60
C ILE A 11 3.21 10.75 0.34
N TRP A 12 3.78 10.98 -0.84
CA TRP A 12 3.09 10.78 -2.11
C TRP A 12 2.62 9.33 -2.30
N THR A 13 3.43 8.36 -1.89
CA THR A 13 3.05 6.94 -1.94
C THR A 13 1.84 6.66 -1.04
N LEU A 14 1.80 7.21 0.18
CA LEU A 14 0.64 7.10 1.07
C LEU A 14 -0.61 7.71 0.46
N ILE A 15 -0.50 8.95 -0.04
CA ILE A 15 -1.64 9.69 -0.62
C ILE A 15 -2.17 8.96 -1.86
N THR A 16 -1.29 8.58 -2.78
CA THR A 16 -1.68 7.90 -4.03
C THR A 16 -2.26 6.51 -3.77
N HIS A 17 -1.79 5.79 -2.75
CA HIS A 17 -2.40 4.52 -2.33
C HIS A 17 -3.83 4.71 -1.83
N GLY A 18 -4.05 5.70 -0.96
CA GLY A 18 -5.38 6.00 -0.42
C GLY A 18 -6.38 6.47 -1.49
N LEU A 19 -5.88 7.10 -2.56
CA LEU A 19 -6.68 7.58 -3.71
C LEU A 19 -6.99 6.51 -4.76
N ILE A 20 -6.53 5.26 -4.57
CA ILE A 20 -6.93 4.15 -5.45
C ILE A 20 -8.45 3.95 -5.32
N ILE A 21 -9.13 3.92 -6.46
CA ILE A 21 -10.59 3.73 -6.51
C ILE A 21 -10.86 2.24 -6.69
N ILE A 22 -11.69 1.70 -5.80
CA ILE A 22 -12.02 0.28 -5.73
C ILE A 22 -13.53 0.13 -5.88
N GLY A 23 -13.98 -0.89 -6.61
CA GLY A 23 -15.39 -1.29 -6.62
C GLY A 23 -15.78 -1.98 -5.31
N ALA A 24 -16.84 -1.52 -4.66
CA ALA A 24 -17.37 -2.11 -3.45
C ALA A 24 -18.88 -2.38 -3.61
N GLY A 25 -19.22 -3.64 -3.90
CA GLY A 25 -20.60 -4.08 -4.13
C GLY A 25 -21.25 -3.38 -5.32
N HIS A 26 -22.00 -2.30 -5.06
CA HIS A 26 -22.76 -1.55 -6.07
C HIS A 26 -22.18 -0.17 -6.39
N GLY A 27 -21.04 0.21 -5.80
CA GLY A 27 -20.46 1.54 -5.94
C GLY A 27 -18.95 1.54 -6.12
N ILE A 28 -18.39 2.73 -6.34
CA ILE A 28 -16.95 3.00 -6.35
C ILE A 28 -16.59 3.80 -5.10
N LEU A 29 -15.52 3.39 -4.42
CA LEU A 29 -15.04 4.02 -3.20
C LEU A 29 -13.52 4.15 -3.26
N PHE A 30 -12.98 5.16 -2.58
CA PHE A 30 -11.55 5.25 -2.37
C PHE A 30 -11.11 4.21 -1.33
N LEU A 31 -9.93 3.63 -1.55
CA LEU A 31 -9.29 2.68 -0.64
C LEU A 31 -9.19 3.24 0.79
N PHE A 32 -8.93 4.54 0.91
CA PHE A 32 -8.96 5.27 2.18
C PHE A 32 -10.28 5.12 2.95
N PHE A 33 -11.43 5.19 2.27
CA PHE A 33 -12.72 5.00 2.93
C PHE A 33 -12.97 3.54 3.31
N ILE A 34 -12.50 2.60 2.48
CA ILE A 34 -12.59 1.17 2.78
C ILE A 34 -11.82 0.83 4.06
N GLU A 35 -10.66 1.43 4.29
CA GLU A 35 -9.91 1.28 5.55
C GLU A 35 -10.71 1.73 6.77
N ILE A 36 -11.39 2.87 6.69
CA ILE A 36 -12.19 3.40 7.80
C ILE A 36 -13.42 2.51 8.04
N PHE A 37 -14.11 2.12 6.97
CA PHE A 37 -15.33 1.31 7.07
C PHE A 37 -15.06 -0.16 7.40
N SER A 38 -13.86 -0.67 7.13
CA SER A 38 -13.46 -2.03 7.52
C SER A 38 -13.13 -2.14 9.01
N PHE A 39 -12.79 -1.04 9.68
CA PHE A 39 -12.37 -1.06 11.08
C PHE A 39 -13.38 -1.71 12.05
N PRO A 40 -14.70 -1.41 11.98
CA PRO A 40 -15.69 -2.08 12.84
C PRO A 40 -15.83 -3.58 12.58
N TYR A 41 -15.49 -4.05 11.37
CA TYR A 41 -15.53 -5.48 11.03
C TYR A 41 -14.34 -6.25 11.64
N LEU A 42 -13.20 -5.58 11.86
CA LEU A 42 -12.04 -6.14 12.54
C LEU A 42 -12.29 -6.37 14.04
N THR A 43 -13.20 -5.59 14.64
CA THR A 43 -13.49 -5.63 16.09
C THR A 43 -14.72 -6.47 16.46
N LYS A 44 -15.38 -7.10 15.48
CA LYS A 44 -16.50 -8.03 15.76
C LYS A 44 -15.94 -9.38 16.22
N ASP A 45 -16.60 -10.00 17.20
CA ASP A 45 -16.21 -11.28 17.82
C ASP A 45 -16.09 -12.47 16.85
N SER A 46 -16.56 -12.31 15.60
CA SER A 46 -16.51 -13.31 14.53
C SER A 46 -15.51 -12.99 13.41
N PHE A 47 -14.55 -12.07 13.63
CA PHE A 47 -13.54 -11.79 12.61
C PHE A 47 -12.74 -13.06 12.31
N SER A 48 -12.95 -13.58 11.11
CA SER A 48 -12.24 -14.73 10.57
C SER A 48 -11.53 -14.29 9.31
N PHE A 49 -10.24 -14.63 9.19
CA PHE A 49 -9.49 -14.52 7.94
C PHE A 49 -10.00 -15.57 6.94
N LEU A 50 -11.26 -15.46 6.56
CA LEU A 50 -11.92 -16.35 5.63
C LEU A 50 -11.84 -15.73 4.24
N PHE A 51 -11.02 -16.37 3.40
CA PHE A 51 -10.74 -16.00 2.01
C PHE A 51 -11.93 -16.17 1.05
N ASN A 52 -13.15 -16.43 1.52
CA ASN A 52 -14.30 -16.85 0.68
C ASN A 52 -15.60 -16.07 0.97
N GLY A 53 -15.54 -14.88 1.60
CA GLY A 53 -16.73 -14.09 1.91
C GLY A 53 -16.62 -12.65 1.43
N VAL A 54 -17.59 -12.18 0.65
CA VAL A 54 -17.64 -10.82 0.05
C VAL A 54 -17.36 -9.70 1.05
N ASP A 55 -17.94 -9.80 2.26
CA ASP A 55 -17.76 -8.81 3.33
C ASP A 55 -16.37 -8.90 4.00
N ASN A 56 -15.74 -10.08 3.98
CA ASN A 56 -14.42 -10.30 4.57
C ASN A 56 -13.30 -9.80 3.64
N HIS A 57 -13.52 -9.75 2.32
CA HIS A 57 -12.48 -9.30 1.37
C HIS A 57 -12.11 -7.83 1.57
N PHE A 58 -13.09 -6.94 1.71
CA PHE A 58 -12.84 -5.52 2.00
C PHE A 58 -12.15 -5.32 3.35
N ALA A 59 -12.47 -6.15 4.34
CA ALA A 59 -11.80 -6.12 5.64
C ALA A 59 -10.32 -6.53 5.53
N VAL A 60 -10.00 -7.55 4.74
CA VAL A 60 -8.62 -7.98 4.50
C VAL A 60 -7.83 -6.94 3.71
N VAL A 61 -8.40 -6.39 2.63
CA VAL A 61 -7.80 -5.29 1.84
C VAL A 61 -7.54 -4.07 2.73
N GLY A 62 -8.56 -3.63 3.48
CA GLY A 62 -8.45 -2.51 4.40
C GLY A 62 -7.36 -2.73 5.45
N LEU A 63 -7.29 -3.92 6.05
CA LEU A 63 -6.27 -4.26 7.03
C LEU A 63 -4.85 -4.28 6.44
N LEU A 64 -4.66 -4.92 5.28
CA LEU A 64 -3.36 -4.96 4.59
C LEU A 64 -2.88 -3.56 4.24
N SER A 65 -3.78 -2.73 3.72
CA SER A 65 -3.47 -1.33 3.43
C SER A 65 -3.10 -0.56 4.68
N LEU A 66 -3.92 -0.64 5.73
CA LEU A 66 -3.69 0.10 6.98
C LEU A 66 -2.36 -0.31 7.61
N LEU A 67 -2.03 -1.60 7.64
CA LEU A 67 -0.72 -2.09 8.09
C LEU A 67 0.42 -1.54 7.21
N GLY A 68 0.22 -1.48 5.89
CA GLY A 68 1.15 -0.86 4.94
C GLY A 68 1.40 0.62 5.24
N GLN A 69 0.34 1.39 5.51
CA GLN A 69 0.42 2.81 5.87
C GLN A 69 1.18 3.00 7.18
N ILE A 70 0.85 2.22 8.22
CA ILE A 70 1.56 2.27 9.51
C ILE A 70 3.05 1.99 9.32
N ALA A 71 3.41 0.99 8.51
CA ALA A 71 4.80 0.66 8.26
C ALA A 71 5.56 1.81 7.55
N ILE A 72 4.95 2.43 6.54
CA ILE A 72 5.55 3.60 5.85
C ILE A 72 5.65 4.82 6.78
N LEU A 73 4.64 5.05 7.63
CA LEU A 73 4.68 6.12 8.65
C LEU A 73 5.80 5.87 9.66
N PHE A 74 5.95 4.65 10.16
CA PHE A 74 7.06 4.29 11.05
C PHE A 74 8.40 4.53 10.38
N SER A 75 8.52 4.18 9.10
CA SER A 75 9.70 4.46 8.27
C SER A 75 10.02 5.97 8.11
N LEU A 76 9.02 6.86 8.19
CA LEU A 76 9.22 8.30 8.14
C LEU A 76 9.78 8.88 9.44
N PHE A 77 9.30 8.41 10.59
CA PHE A 77 9.62 8.97 11.90
C PHE A 77 10.78 8.28 12.62
N ASN A 78 11.15 7.06 12.23
CA ASN A 78 12.18 6.31 12.92
C ASN A 78 13.59 6.94 12.75
N ARG A 79 14.43 6.89 13.78
CA ARG A 79 15.79 7.45 13.74
C ARG A 79 16.78 6.53 13.04
N ARG A 80 16.68 5.20 13.25
CA ARG A 80 17.64 4.20 12.73
C ARG A 80 17.43 3.92 11.23
N GLN A 81 18.47 4.12 10.41
CA GLN A 81 18.37 3.97 8.95
C GLN A 81 18.00 2.54 8.51
N ASN A 82 18.59 1.50 9.11
CA ASN A 82 18.28 0.12 8.74
C ASN A 82 16.81 -0.22 8.94
N LEU A 83 16.24 0.20 10.09
CA LEU A 83 14.83 -0.01 10.37
C LEU A 83 13.94 0.81 9.43
N LYS A 84 14.32 2.05 9.09
CA LYS A 84 13.57 2.84 8.09
C LYS A 84 13.42 2.08 6.77
N ASP A 85 14.51 1.50 6.27
CA ASP A 85 14.51 0.77 5.01
C ASP A 85 13.65 -0.50 5.11
N VAL A 86 13.79 -1.28 6.19
CA VAL A 86 12.98 -2.50 6.41
C VAL A 86 11.49 -2.18 6.45
N PHE A 87 11.07 -1.22 7.28
CA PHE A 87 9.66 -0.84 7.40
C PHE A 87 9.11 -0.25 6.09
N GLN A 88 9.96 0.39 5.30
CA GLN A 88 9.55 0.86 3.99
C GLN A 88 9.27 -0.29 3.03
N VAL A 89 10.17 -1.26 2.94
CA VAL A 89 9.98 -2.43 2.07
C VAL A 89 8.76 -3.22 2.50
N VAL A 90 8.61 -3.48 3.81
CA VAL A 90 7.43 -4.16 4.36
C VAL A 90 6.14 -3.40 4.01
N GLY A 91 6.11 -2.08 4.20
CA GLY A 91 4.94 -1.27 3.88
C GLY A 91 4.57 -1.30 2.39
N LEU A 92 5.57 -1.25 1.50
CA LEU A 92 5.35 -1.37 0.06
C LEU A 92 4.83 -2.76 -0.33
N ILE A 93 5.37 -3.84 0.24
CA ILE A 93 4.90 -5.20 0.00
C ILE A 93 3.43 -5.34 0.43
N LEU A 94 3.07 -4.81 1.60
CA LEU A 94 1.69 -4.84 2.09
C LEU A 94 0.71 -4.09 1.18
N PHE A 95 1.11 -2.92 0.66
CA PHE A 95 0.30 -2.20 -0.33
C PHE A 95 0.11 -2.99 -1.63
N TRP A 96 1.18 -3.57 -2.17
CA TRP A 96 1.07 -4.42 -3.36
C TRP A 96 0.21 -5.65 -3.12
N LEU A 97 0.34 -6.30 -1.96
CA LEU A 97 -0.51 -7.42 -1.57
C LEU A 97 -1.99 -7.00 -1.49
N SER A 98 -2.29 -5.83 -0.92
CA SER A 98 -3.65 -5.28 -0.86
C SER A 98 -4.28 -5.14 -2.26
N ILE A 99 -3.53 -4.59 -3.22
CA ILE A 99 -3.99 -4.40 -4.60
C ILE A 99 -4.13 -5.73 -5.35
N ILE A 100 -3.15 -6.63 -5.22
CA ILE A 100 -3.17 -7.95 -5.86
C ILE A 100 -4.33 -8.77 -5.33
N TYR A 101 -4.54 -8.77 -4.02
CA TYR A 101 -5.64 -9.48 -3.38
C TYR A 101 -7.00 -8.97 -3.89
N PHE A 102 -7.18 -7.64 -3.92
CA PHE A 102 -8.39 -7.04 -4.47
C PHE A 102 -8.61 -7.41 -5.95
N THR A 103 -7.55 -7.34 -6.75
CA THR A 103 -7.61 -7.62 -8.20
C THR A 103 -7.92 -9.08 -8.47
N TYR A 104 -7.29 -10.02 -7.73
CA TYR A 104 -7.50 -11.45 -7.89
C TYR A 104 -8.95 -11.85 -7.62
N ASP A 105 -9.50 -11.35 -6.50
CA ASP A 105 -10.87 -11.63 -6.08
C ASP A 105 -11.90 -11.05 -7.05
N THR A 106 -11.65 -9.83 -7.56
CA THR A 106 -12.60 -9.06 -8.39
C THR A 106 -12.36 -9.24 -9.90
N THR A 107 -11.52 -10.20 -10.31
CA THR A 107 -11.10 -10.40 -11.73
C THR A 107 -12.25 -10.55 -12.74
N LYS A 108 -13.48 -10.82 -12.28
CA LYS A 108 -14.66 -10.98 -13.14
C LYS A 108 -15.49 -9.71 -13.33
N ASP A 109 -15.20 -8.63 -12.60
CA ASP A 109 -16.02 -7.41 -12.61
C ASP A 109 -15.33 -6.23 -13.33
N SER A 110 -16.16 -5.41 -13.99
CA SER A 110 -15.73 -4.19 -14.71
C SER A 110 -14.98 -3.19 -13.80
N TYR A 111 -15.25 -3.22 -12.49
CA TYR A 111 -14.62 -2.34 -11.51
C TYR A 111 -13.12 -2.57 -11.33
N THR A 112 -12.61 -3.74 -11.70
CA THR A 112 -11.17 -4.06 -11.63
C THR A 112 -10.34 -3.20 -12.56
N HIS A 113 -10.89 -2.81 -13.72
CA HIS A 113 -10.20 -1.93 -14.65
C HIS A 113 -9.99 -0.52 -14.07
N ILE A 114 -10.97 0.00 -13.32
CA ILE A 114 -10.89 1.30 -12.67
C ILE A 114 -9.83 1.28 -11.57
N ALA A 115 -9.79 0.21 -10.77
CA ALA A 115 -8.77 0.04 -9.74
C ALA A 115 -7.35 -0.02 -10.31
N LEU A 116 -7.15 -0.76 -11.41
CA LEU A 116 -5.84 -0.84 -12.06
C LEU A 116 -5.40 0.50 -12.64
N VAL A 117 -6.30 1.26 -13.28
CA VAL A 117 -5.97 2.58 -13.83
C VAL A 117 -5.64 3.58 -12.72
N THR A 118 -6.42 3.60 -11.64
CA THR A 118 -6.17 4.50 -10.50
C THR A 118 -4.99 4.08 -9.63
N ALA A 119 -4.52 2.84 -9.74
CA ALA A 119 -3.27 2.38 -9.13
C ALA A 119 -2.00 2.79 -9.90
N ILE A 120 -2.12 3.37 -11.11
CA ILE A 120 -0.94 3.79 -11.91
C ILE A 120 -0.09 4.84 -11.19
N PRO A 121 -0.65 5.95 -10.65
CA PRO A 121 0.14 6.96 -9.92
C PRO A 121 0.85 6.36 -8.69
N PHE A 122 0.19 5.45 -7.99
CA PHE A 122 0.78 4.70 -6.88
C PHE A 122 1.94 3.81 -7.36
N SER A 123 1.75 3.08 -8.45
CA SER A 123 2.78 2.20 -9.04
C SER A 123 4.02 3.00 -9.44
N ILE A 124 3.83 4.18 -10.04
CA ILE A 124 4.95 5.08 -10.38
C ILE A 124 5.68 5.53 -9.11
N CYS A 125 4.95 5.96 -8.08
CA CYS A 125 5.54 6.39 -6.81
C CYS A 125 6.33 5.27 -6.13
N THR A 126 5.80 4.04 -6.12
CA THR A 126 6.45 2.88 -5.52
C THR A 126 7.70 2.46 -6.29
N ILE A 127 7.65 2.44 -7.63
CA ILE A 127 8.82 2.15 -8.48
C ILE A 127 9.92 3.17 -8.20
N ILE A 128 9.63 4.47 -8.24
CA ILE A 128 10.63 5.52 -7.98
C ILE A 128 11.21 5.37 -6.56
N THR A 129 10.36 5.08 -5.59
CA THR A 129 10.76 4.91 -4.19
C THR A 129 11.65 3.68 -3.97
N PHE A 130 11.39 2.58 -4.68
CA PHE A 130 12.13 1.33 -4.60
C PHE A 130 13.43 1.34 -5.43
N LEU A 131 13.34 1.68 -6.73
CA LEU A 131 14.49 1.79 -7.63
C LEU A 131 15.45 2.88 -7.17
N GLY A 132 14.94 4.04 -6.72
CA GLY A 132 15.79 5.13 -6.25
C GLY A 132 16.68 4.74 -5.05
N GLN A 133 16.24 3.80 -4.22
CA GLN A 133 17.03 3.29 -3.10
C GLN A 133 18.01 2.18 -3.50
N LEU A 134 17.56 1.24 -4.34
CA LEU A 134 18.42 0.19 -4.88
C LEU A 134 19.57 0.76 -5.69
N LEU A 135 19.28 1.68 -6.62
CA LEU A 135 20.29 2.34 -7.45
C LEU A 135 21.29 3.12 -6.59
N LYS A 136 20.84 3.79 -5.53
CA LYS A 136 21.74 4.50 -4.63
C LYS A 136 22.68 3.53 -3.89
N LYS A 137 22.15 2.47 -3.29
CA LYS A 137 22.97 1.45 -2.60
C LYS A 137 23.96 0.79 -3.55
N PHE A 138 23.53 0.51 -4.78
CA PHE A 138 24.37 -0.09 -5.79
C PHE A 138 25.46 0.86 -6.28
N TYR A 139 25.15 2.13 -6.49
CA TYR A 139 26.11 3.17 -6.83
C TYR A 139 27.17 3.36 -5.74
N ASP A 140 26.73 3.51 -4.48
CA ASP A 140 27.63 3.65 -3.34
C ASP A 140 28.56 2.42 -3.22
N TRP A 141 28.04 1.20 -3.46
CA TRP A 141 28.84 -0.04 -3.48
C TRP A 141 29.87 -0.11 -4.62
N ILE A 142 29.57 0.43 -5.80
CA ILE A 142 30.52 0.47 -6.93
C ILE A 142 31.64 1.47 -6.67
N LEU A 143 31.34 2.61 -6.04
CA LEU A 143 32.29 3.70 -5.83
C LEU A 143 33.20 3.50 -4.62
N ASP A 144 32.74 2.75 -3.61
CA ASP A 144 33.55 2.36 -2.45
C ASP A 144 34.49 1.17 -2.75
N LYS A 145 34.57 0.72 -4.01
CA LYS A 145 35.40 -0.38 -4.49
C LYS A 145 36.43 0.09 -5.51
#